data_AF-A0A521YSD3-F1
#
_entry.id   AF-A0A521YSD3-F1
#
_cell.length_a   1.000
_cell.length_b   1.000
_cell.length_c   1.000
_cell.angle_alpha   90.00
_cell.angle_beta   90.00
_cell.angle_gamma   90.00
#
_symmetry.space_group_name_H-M   'P 1'
#
loop_
_entity.id
_entity.type
_entity.pdbx_description
1 polymer ?
#
loop_
_entity_poly.entity_id
_entity_poly.type
_entity_poly.pdbx_seq_one_letter_code
_entity_poly.pdbx_strand_id
1 'polypeptide(L)'
;NEVVGLAPGELFVHRNVANVVVHSDLNCLSVVQFAIEQIKVRHIMVVGHYGCSGVRAAMDNVRVGLADNWLRHVQDVRNKHQDWLDTLEGAADPQTRYDALCELNVIEQVSHVCSTTVVEEAWSKGQELRIHAWCYGLKDGLLNDLGFTARDPVDVRNGYDKAVAAVKLRYKGG
;
A
#
# COMPACT_ATOMS: atom_id res chain seq x y z
N ASN A 1 -12.44 10.36 6.88
CA ASN A 1 -12.86 11.77 6.79
C ASN A 1 -12.07 12.69 7.70
N GLU A 2 -11.85 12.37 8.98
CA GLU A 2 -11.13 13.30 9.88
C GLU A 2 -9.63 13.51 9.57
N VAL A 3 -8.97 12.55 8.90
CA VAL A 3 -7.52 12.63 8.61
C VAL A 3 -7.17 13.61 7.47
N VAL A 4 -8.09 13.87 6.53
CA VAL A 4 -7.82 14.68 5.32
C VAL A 4 -8.63 15.98 5.26
N GLY A 5 -9.46 16.28 6.27
CA GLY A 5 -10.24 17.52 6.33
C GLY A 5 -11.23 17.71 5.17
N LEU A 6 -11.53 16.66 4.41
CA LEU A 6 -12.42 16.71 3.25
C LEU A 6 -13.89 16.67 3.68
N ALA A 7 -14.75 17.33 2.89
CA ALA A 7 -16.17 17.34 3.12
C ALA A 7 -16.78 15.93 2.93
N PRO A 8 -17.86 15.58 3.64
CA PRO A 8 -18.61 14.36 3.37
C PRO A 8 -19.02 14.31 1.88
N GLY A 9 -18.65 13.22 1.19
CA GLY A 9 -18.91 13.05 -0.26
C GLY A 9 -17.69 13.23 -1.16
N GLU A 10 -16.59 13.79 -0.66
CA GLU A 10 -15.34 13.97 -1.44
C GLU A 10 -14.40 12.75 -1.37
N LEU A 11 -14.71 11.76 -0.53
CA LEU A 11 -13.91 10.56 -0.33
C LEU A 11 -14.74 9.29 -0.56
N PHE A 12 -14.32 8.48 -1.54
CA PHE A 12 -14.84 7.13 -1.76
C PHE A 12 -13.87 6.12 -1.13
N VAL A 13 -14.39 5.26 -0.25
CA VAL A 13 -13.55 4.47 0.68
C VAL A 13 -13.80 2.99 0.54
N HIS A 14 -12.71 2.23 0.42
CA HIS A 14 -12.67 0.80 0.64
C HIS A 14 -11.74 0.47 1.80
N ARG A 15 -12.07 -0.56 2.59
CA ARG A 15 -11.25 -1.03 3.70
C ARG A 15 -11.26 -2.55 3.73
N ASN A 16 -10.07 -3.13 3.79
CA ASN A 16 -9.85 -4.53 4.12
C ASN A 16 -8.65 -4.65 5.06
N VAL A 17 -8.43 -5.86 5.60
CA VAL A 17 -7.32 -6.11 6.52
C VAL A 17 -5.99 -5.89 5.80
N ALA A 18 -5.12 -5.06 6.39
CA ALA A 18 -3.80 -4.70 5.84
C ALA A 18 -3.82 -4.06 4.43
N ASN A 19 -4.95 -3.42 4.06
CA ASN A 19 -5.09 -2.58 2.86
C ASN A 19 -4.58 -3.25 1.57
N VAL A 20 -4.82 -4.56 1.44
CA VAL A 20 -4.32 -5.42 0.36
C VAL A 20 -5.19 -5.25 -0.90
N VAL A 21 -4.55 -5.18 -2.05
CA VAL A 21 -5.18 -5.22 -3.37
C VAL A 21 -4.72 -6.50 -4.06
N VAL A 22 -5.61 -7.48 -4.12
CA VAL A 22 -5.33 -8.77 -4.79
C VAL A 22 -5.84 -8.67 -6.23
N HIS A 23 -5.04 -9.16 -7.19
CA HIS A 23 -5.38 -9.12 -8.62
C HIS A 23 -6.70 -9.79 -9.01
N SER A 24 -7.27 -10.62 -8.12
CA SER A 24 -8.53 -11.33 -8.31
C SER A 24 -9.57 -11.04 -7.21
N ASP A 25 -9.33 -10.09 -6.31
CA ASP A 25 -10.33 -9.69 -5.31
C ASP A 25 -11.40 -8.81 -5.95
N LEU A 26 -12.48 -9.44 -6.41
CA LEU A 26 -13.62 -8.74 -7.01
C LEU A 26 -14.26 -7.71 -6.06
N ASN A 27 -14.08 -7.82 -4.74
CA ASN A 27 -14.55 -6.80 -3.80
C ASN A 27 -13.81 -5.48 -4.04
N CYS A 28 -12.49 -5.48 -3.88
CA CYS A 28 -11.67 -4.29 -4.10
C CYS A 28 -11.71 -3.81 -5.56
N LEU A 29 -11.64 -4.73 -6.53
CA LEU A 29 -11.61 -4.37 -7.95
C LEU A 29 -12.92 -3.71 -8.42
N SER A 30 -14.07 -4.13 -7.87
CA SER A 30 -15.36 -3.48 -8.17
C SER A 30 -15.39 -2.04 -7.64
N VAL A 31 -14.81 -1.78 -6.46
CA VAL A 31 -14.68 -0.41 -5.92
C VAL A 31 -13.79 0.43 -6.83
N VAL A 32 -12.62 -0.09 -7.23
CA VAL A 32 -11.68 0.61 -8.12
C VAL A 32 -12.35 0.96 -9.45
N GLN A 33 -13.01 -0.02 -10.08
CA GLN A 33 -13.76 0.19 -11.32
C GLN A 33 -14.84 1.26 -11.17
N PHE A 34 -15.67 1.17 -10.14
CA PHE A 34 -16.73 2.14 -9.91
C PHE A 34 -16.17 3.55 -9.67
N ALA A 35 -15.11 3.67 -8.88
CA ALA A 35 -14.46 4.95 -8.60
C ALA A 35 -13.91 5.61 -9.87
N ILE A 36 -13.22 4.85 -10.71
CA ILE A 36 -12.59 5.36 -11.94
C ILE A 36 -13.63 5.66 -13.02
N GLU A 37 -14.59 4.77 -13.22
CA GLU A 37 -15.48 4.82 -14.38
C GLU A 37 -16.79 5.56 -14.13
N GLN A 38 -17.34 5.47 -12.92
CA GLN A 38 -18.65 6.08 -12.60
C GLN A 38 -18.47 7.40 -11.85
N ILE A 39 -17.61 7.41 -10.83
CA ILE A 39 -17.35 8.63 -10.03
C ILE A 39 -16.34 9.55 -10.73
N LYS A 40 -15.48 9.00 -11.59
CA LYS A 40 -14.39 9.72 -12.28
C LYS A 40 -13.39 10.36 -11.32
N VAL A 41 -12.99 9.62 -10.29
CA VAL A 41 -11.95 10.08 -9.36
C VAL A 41 -10.65 10.37 -10.12
N ARG A 42 -9.94 11.42 -9.69
CA ARG A 42 -8.60 11.76 -10.23
C ARG A 42 -7.46 11.17 -9.43
N HIS A 43 -7.73 10.72 -8.21
CA HIS A 43 -6.76 10.21 -7.27
C HIS A 43 -7.26 8.93 -6.63
N ILE A 44 -6.41 7.92 -6.62
CA ILE A 44 -6.53 6.72 -5.79
C ILE A 44 -5.35 6.70 -4.84
N MET A 45 -5.61 6.37 -3.58
CA MET A 45 -4.57 6.30 -2.57
C MET A 45 -4.66 4.96 -1.87
N VAL A 46 -3.56 4.20 -1.88
CA VAL A 46 -3.41 3.10 -0.94
C VAL A 46 -2.73 3.67 0.30
N VAL A 47 -3.42 3.57 1.44
CA VAL A 47 -2.96 4.14 2.70
C VAL A 47 -2.79 3.03 3.73
N GLY A 48 -1.53 2.72 4.03
CA GLY A 48 -1.18 1.87 5.17
C GLY A 48 -1.09 2.68 6.47
N HIS A 49 -0.81 2.00 7.56
CA HIS A 49 -0.57 2.67 8.83
C HIS A 49 0.45 1.91 9.69
N TYR A 50 1.26 2.66 10.43
CA TYR A 50 2.20 2.07 11.38
C TYR A 50 1.46 1.38 12.52
N GLY A 51 2.01 0.27 13.00
CA GLY A 51 1.38 -0.59 14.00
C GLY A 51 0.21 -1.44 13.47
N CYS A 52 0.09 -1.66 12.16
CA CYS A 52 -0.94 -2.53 11.59
C CYS A 52 -0.87 -3.96 12.14
N SER A 53 -1.95 -4.41 12.79
CA SER A 53 -2.03 -5.74 13.40
C SER A 53 -1.97 -6.87 12.37
N GLY A 54 -2.55 -6.67 11.18
CA GLY A 54 -2.47 -7.63 10.07
C GLY A 54 -1.04 -7.79 9.56
N VAL A 55 -0.30 -6.69 9.40
CA VAL A 55 1.12 -6.73 9.00
C VAL A 55 1.98 -7.39 10.07
N ARG A 56 1.74 -7.10 11.36
CA ARG A 56 2.44 -7.77 12.47
C ARG A 56 2.20 -9.27 12.46
N ALA A 57 0.94 -9.70 12.37
CA ALA A 57 0.58 -11.11 12.31
C ALA A 57 1.21 -11.82 11.09
N ALA A 58 1.26 -11.14 9.94
CA ALA A 58 1.92 -11.65 8.75
C ALA A 58 3.44 -11.76 8.94
N MET A 59 4.10 -10.76 9.52
CA MET A 59 5.53 -10.77 9.81
C MET A 59 5.90 -11.97 10.70
N ASP A 60 5.20 -12.11 11.83
CA ASP A 60 5.50 -13.06 12.89
C ASP A 60 4.91 -14.47 12.64
N ASN A 61 4.22 -14.69 11.52
CA ASN A 61 3.47 -15.90 11.21
C ASN A 61 2.47 -16.31 12.33
N VAL A 62 1.83 -15.33 12.96
CA VAL A 62 0.82 -15.58 14.00
C VAL A 62 -0.42 -16.22 13.36
N ARG A 63 -0.87 -17.34 13.92
CA ARG A 63 -2.12 -17.99 13.52
C ARG A 63 -3.32 -17.18 14.02
N VAL A 64 -4.09 -16.61 13.10
CA VAL A 64 -5.31 -15.83 13.37
C VAL A 64 -6.58 -16.50 12.80
N GLY A 65 -6.46 -17.65 12.14
CA GLY A 65 -7.59 -18.44 11.64
C GLY A 65 -7.87 -18.19 10.16
N LEU A 66 -9.12 -17.94 9.77
CA LEU A 66 -9.48 -17.78 8.35
C LEU A 66 -8.68 -16.65 7.67
N ALA A 67 -8.41 -15.57 8.41
CA ALA A 67 -7.64 -14.43 7.94
C ALA A 67 -6.17 -14.78 7.61
N ASP A 68 -5.65 -15.93 8.05
CA ASP A 68 -4.32 -16.41 7.65
C ASP A 68 -4.20 -16.48 6.13
N ASN A 69 -5.26 -16.92 5.44
CA ASN A 69 -5.27 -17.04 3.99
C ASN A 69 -5.18 -15.67 3.29
N TRP A 70 -5.81 -14.66 3.86
CA TRP A 70 -5.71 -13.28 3.36
C TRP A 70 -4.34 -12.68 3.65
N LEU A 71 -3.81 -12.90 4.86
CA LEU A 71 -2.50 -12.40 5.27
C LEU A 71 -1.33 -13.05 4.52
N ARG A 72 -1.55 -14.16 3.79
CA ARG A 72 -0.56 -14.69 2.83
C ARG A 72 -0.12 -13.65 1.81
N HIS A 73 -1.01 -12.76 1.37
CA HIS A 73 -0.62 -11.68 0.45
C HIS A 73 0.40 -10.71 1.06
N VAL A 74 0.31 -10.44 2.36
CA VAL A 74 1.32 -9.63 3.07
C VAL A 74 2.59 -10.45 3.32
N GLN A 75 2.46 -11.75 3.59
CA GLN A 75 3.61 -12.66 3.70
C GLN A 75 4.37 -12.76 2.37
N ASP A 76 3.69 -12.73 1.22
CA ASP A 76 4.34 -12.72 -0.09
C ASP A 76 5.20 -11.46 -0.28
N VAL A 77 4.69 -10.29 0.16
CA VAL A 77 5.49 -9.05 0.21
C VAL A 77 6.69 -9.20 1.15
N ARG A 78 6.49 -9.74 2.36
CA ARG A 78 7.58 -10.00 3.30
C ARG A 78 8.64 -10.91 2.67
N ASN A 79 8.23 -12.02 2.07
CA ASN A 79 9.12 -13.00 1.46
C ASN A 79 9.91 -12.39 0.28
N LYS A 80 9.26 -11.55 -0.53
CA LYS A 80 9.90 -10.82 -1.64
C LYS A 80 11.02 -9.88 -1.18
N HIS A 81 10.89 -9.29 0.01
CA HIS A 81 11.87 -8.36 0.58
C HIS A 81 12.65 -8.96 1.76
N GLN A 82 12.58 -10.29 1.94
CA GLN A 82 13.05 -10.97 3.15
C GLN A 82 14.53 -10.74 3.41
N ASP A 83 15.38 -10.94 2.40
CA ASP A 83 16.83 -10.78 2.55
C ASP A 83 17.22 -9.41 3.13
N TRP A 84 16.48 -8.35 2.76
CA TRP A 84 16.72 -7.03 3.31
C TRP A 84 16.06 -6.84 4.68
N LEU A 85 14.83 -7.32 4.87
CA LEU A 85 14.13 -7.24 6.16
C LEU A 85 14.88 -7.97 7.28
N ASP A 86 15.55 -9.07 6.95
CA ASP A 86 16.37 -9.84 7.90
C ASP A 86 17.62 -9.05 8.36
N THR A 87 18.10 -8.08 7.56
CA THR A 87 19.19 -7.17 8.00
C THR A 87 18.76 -6.17 9.08
N LEU A 88 17.46 -6.01 9.29
CA LEU A 88 16.88 -5.17 10.33
C LEU A 88 16.60 -5.94 11.63
N GLU A 89 16.90 -7.24 11.66
CA GLU A 89 16.78 -8.03 12.88
C GLU A 89 17.79 -7.56 13.93
N GLY A 90 17.33 -7.34 15.16
CA GLY A 90 18.17 -6.80 16.23
C GLY A 90 18.36 -5.27 16.18
N ALA A 91 17.63 -4.56 15.31
CA ALA A 91 17.50 -3.11 15.35
C ALA A 91 17.19 -2.60 16.77
N ALA A 92 17.70 -1.42 17.12
CA ALA A 92 17.54 -0.83 18.46
C ALA A 92 16.06 -0.60 18.81
N ASP A 93 15.24 -0.24 17.82
CA ASP A 93 13.78 -0.24 17.92
C ASP A 93 13.20 -1.52 17.27
N PRO A 94 12.61 -2.44 18.07
CA PRO A 94 11.95 -3.63 17.55
C PRO A 94 10.82 -3.35 16.55
N GLN A 95 10.27 -2.13 16.54
CA GLN A 95 9.20 -1.73 15.63
C GLN A 95 9.70 -1.51 14.18
N THR A 96 11.00 -1.25 14.01
CA THR A 96 11.66 -0.92 12.72
C THR A 96 11.27 -1.88 11.59
N ARG A 97 11.38 -3.19 11.83
CA ARG A 97 11.11 -4.21 10.80
C ARG A 97 9.63 -4.24 10.39
N TYR A 98 8.72 -4.00 11.34
CA TYR A 98 7.27 -3.96 11.09
C TYR A 98 6.87 -2.70 10.33
N ASP A 99 7.44 -1.56 10.68
CA ASP A 99 7.15 -0.29 10.01
C ASP A 99 7.67 -0.30 8.57
N ALA A 100 8.87 -0.86 8.36
CA ALA A 100 9.41 -1.11 7.02
C ALA A 100 8.49 -2.02 6.18
N LEU A 101 7.98 -3.13 6.76
CA LEU A 101 7.03 -3.99 6.03
C LEU A 101 5.69 -3.30 5.77
N CYS A 102 5.22 -2.42 6.66
CA CYS A 102 4.01 -1.62 6.40
C CYS A 102 4.20 -0.75 5.15
N GLU A 103 5.32 -0.05 5.03
CA GLU A 103 5.63 0.80 3.88
C GLU A 103 5.79 -0.03 2.59
N LEU A 104 6.54 -1.13 2.65
CA LEU A 104 6.71 -2.04 1.50
C LEU A 104 5.37 -2.62 1.04
N ASN A 105 4.50 -3.04 1.96
CA ASN A 105 3.16 -3.52 1.63
C ASN A 105 2.38 -2.47 0.82
N VAL A 106 2.35 -1.21 1.27
CA VAL A 106 1.66 -0.13 0.54
C VAL A 106 2.23 0.04 -0.87
N ILE A 107 3.55 0.04 -1.03
CA ILE A 107 4.22 0.19 -2.33
C ILE A 107 3.81 -0.95 -3.28
N GLU A 108 3.80 -2.19 -2.80
CA GLU A 108 3.36 -3.35 -3.58
C GLU A 108 1.88 -3.26 -3.96
N GLN A 109 1.02 -2.86 -3.02
CA GLN A 109 -0.40 -2.71 -3.30
C GLN A 109 -0.68 -1.59 -4.31
N VAL A 110 0.08 -0.49 -4.29
CA VAL A 110 0.00 0.54 -5.35
C VAL A 110 0.40 -0.05 -6.69
N SER A 111 1.48 -0.84 -6.75
CA SER A 111 1.85 -1.56 -7.97
C SER A 111 0.71 -2.46 -8.47
N HIS A 112 0.04 -3.18 -7.57
CA HIS A 112 -1.11 -4.02 -7.93
C HIS A 112 -2.30 -3.20 -8.47
N VAL A 113 -2.64 -2.06 -7.88
CA VAL A 113 -3.68 -1.15 -8.40
C VAL A 113 -3.31 -0.68 -9.81
N CYS A 114 -2.05 -0.29 -10.02
CA CYS A 114 -1.54 0.16 -11.31
C CYS A 114 -1.62 -0.92 -12.40
N SER A 115 -1.50 -2.20 -12.03
CA SER A 115 -1.62 -3.36 -12.93
C SER A 115 -3.05 -3.88 -13.10
N THR A 116 -4.06 -3.18 -12.59
CA THR A 116 -5.45 -3.54 -12.87
C THR A 116 -5.84 -3.13 -14.29
N THR A 117 -6.62 -3.96 -14.97
CA THR A 117 -7.12 -3.65 -16.32
C THR A 117 -7.85 -2.32 -16.40
N VAL A 118 -8.60 -1.97 -15.35
CA VAL A 118 -9.33 -0.70 -15.22
C VAL A 118 -8.39 0.50 -15.26
N VAL A 119 -7.28 0.45 -14.52
CA VAL A 119 -6.31 1.56 -14.47
C VAL A 119 -5.55 1.66 -15.78
N GLU A 120 -5.08 0.54 -16.32
CA GLU A 120 -4.39 0.50 -17.60
C GLU A 120 -5.26 1.06 -18.73
N GLU A 121 -6.53 0.69 -18.76
CA GLU A 121 -7.50 1.20 -19.73
C GLU A 121 -7.76 2.70 -19.55
N ALA A 122 -7.94 3.18 -18.31
CA ALA A 122 -8.12 4.60 -18.01
C ALA A 122 -6.93 5.43 -18.52
N TRP A 123 -5.70 5.00 -18.24
CA TRP A 123 -4.49 5.66 -18.75
C TRP A 123 -4.38 5.59 -20.27
N SER A 124 -4.69 4.45 -20.89
CA SER A 124 -4.66 4.32 -22.36
C SER A 124 -5.64 5.27 -23.07
N LYS A 125 -6.74 5.61 -22.40
CA LYS A 125 -7.76 6.56 -22.88
C LYS A 125 -7.40 8.02 -22.55
N GLY A 126 -6.27 8.27 -21.90
CA GLY A 126 -5.84 9.60 -21.49
C GLY A 126 -6.65 10.19 -20.32
N GLN A 127 -7.36 9.37 -19.53
CA GLN A 127 -8.04 9.84 -18.33
C GLN A 127 -7.00 10.31 -17.30
N GLU A 128 -7.18 11.51 -16.75
CA GLU A 128 -6.32 12.01 -15.67
C GLU A 128 -6.58 11.20 -14.39
N LEU A 129 -5.66 10.30 -14.06
CA LEU A 129 -5.71 9.45 -12.88
C LEU A 129 -4.31 9.32 -12.27
N ARG A 130 -4.19 9.58 -10.97
CA ARG A 130 -2.96 9.39 -10.18
C ARG A 130 -3.19 8.37 -9.07
N ILE A 131 -2.19 7.53 -8.82
CA ILE A 131 -2.23 6.52 -7.77
C ILE A 131 -1.07 6.77 -6.81
N HIS A 132 -1.35 6.81 -5.51
CA HIS A 132 -0.39 7.25 -4.48
C HIS A 132 -0.19 6.18 -3.38
N ALA A 133 1.05 6.06 -2.89
CA ALA A 133 1.44 5.20 -1.78
C ALA A 133 1.71 6.02 -0.51
N TRP A 134 0.80 6.00 0.46
CA TRP A 134 0.99 6.72 1.73
C TRP A 134 0.96 5.77 2.94
N CYS A 135 1.62 6.17 4.02
CA CYS A 135 1.50 5.52 5.32
C CYS A 135 1.12 6.57 6.38
N TYR A 136 0.28 6.19 7.34
CA TYR A 136 -0.20 7.08 8.39
C TYR A 136 0.28 6.63 9.78
N GLY A 137 0.81 7.56 10.58
CA GLY A 137 1.12 7.32 11.97
C GLY A 137 -0.10 7.43 12.87
N LEU A 138 -0.49 6.31 13.50
CA LEU A 138 -1.58 6.32 14.50
C LEU A 138 -1.22 7.13 15.76
N LYS A 139 0.07 7.32 16.05
CA LYS A 139 0.56 7.96 17.27
C LYS A 139 0.62 9.49 17.16
N ASP A 140 1.00 10.00 15.99
CA ASP A 140 1.26 11.41 15.74
C ASP A 140 0.25 12.05 14.76
N GLY A 141 -0.55 11.22 14.09
CA GLY A 141 -1.50 11.65 13.09
C GLY A 141 -0.86 12.16 11.79
N LEU A 142 0.44 11.90 11.58
CA LEU A 142 1.17 12.40 10.43
C LEU A 142 1.04 11.45 9.24
N LEU A 143 0.81 12.05 8.07
CA LEU A 143 0.87 11.35 6.78
C LEU A 143 2.29 11.36 6.25
N ASN A 144 2.78 10.18 5.89
CA ASN A 144 4.06 9.96 5.24
C ASN A 144 3.83 9.54 3.79
N ASP A 145 4.21 10.40 2.84
CA ASP A 145 4.26 10.04 1.43
C ASP A 145 5.49 9.15 1.18
N LEU A 146 5.28 7.96 0.60
CA LEU A 146 6.35 7.01 0.32
C LEU A 146 7.12 7.33 -0.98
N GLY A 147 6.79 8.45 -1.63
CA GLY A 147 7.45 8.91 -2.85
C GLY A 147 7.04 8.10 -4.08
N PHE A 148 5.97 7.32 -3.99
CA PHE A 148 5.42 6.57 -5.12
C PHE A 148 4.08 7.18 -5.54
N THR A 149 4.13 7.96 -6.61
CA THR A 149 2.95 8.43 -7.35
C THR A 149 3.07 8.00 -8.80
N ALA A 150 2.07 7.26 -9.31
CA ALA A 150 2.02 6.82 -10.70
C ALA A 150 0.90 7.53 -11.47
N ARG A 151 1.20 7.96 -12.70
CA ARG A 151 0.24 8.57 -13.64
C ARG A 151 0.18 7.84 -14.98
N ASP A 152 1.11 6.94 -15.20
CA ASP A 152 1.26 6.12 -16.40
C ASP A 152 2.19 4.93 -16.08
N PRO A 153 2.31 3.93 -16.98
CA PRO A 153 3.17 2.76 -16.77
C PRO A 153 4.68 3.06 -16.62
N VAL A 154 5.17 4.21 -17.09
CA VAL A 154 6.57 4.62 -16.92
C VAL A 154 6.81 5.07 -15.48
N ASP A 155 5.90 5.90 -14.95
CA ASP A 155 5.92 6.31 -13.55
C ASP A 155 5.78 5.10 -12.60
N VAL A 156 5.03 4.05 -12.96
CA VAL A 156 4.91 2.83 -12.14
C VAL A 156 6.27 2.19 -11.89
N ARG A 157 7.02 1.88 -12.96
CA ARG A 157 8.32 1.20 -12.84
C ARG A 157 9.33 2.06 -12.09
N ASN A 158 9.47 3.33 -12.51
CA ASN A 158 10.44 4.24 -11.91
C ASN A 158 10.08 4.59 -10.46
N GLY A 159 8.79 4.74 -10.17
CA GLY A 159 8.29 5.08 -8.84
C GLY A 159 8.45 3.93 -7.86
N TYR A 160 8.15 2.70 -8.29
CA TYR A 160 8.31 1.50 -7.47
C TYR A 160 9.76 1.33 -7.00
N ASP A 161 10.74 1.32 -7.91
CA ASP A 161 12.13 1.09 -7.55
C ASP A 161 12.68 2.20 -6.64
N LYS A 162 12.33 3.45 -6.92
CA LYS A 162 12.72 4.60 -6.09
C LYS A 162 12.11 4.52 -4.70
N ALA A 163 10.83 4.16 -4.59
CA ALA A 163 10.15 4.05 -3.31
C ALA A 163 10.70 2.91 -2.47
N VAL A 164 10.93 1.72 -3.05
CA VAL A 164 11.60 0.61 -2.35
C VAL A 164 12.99 1.04 -1.88
N ALA A 165 13.80 1.68 -2.73
CA ALA A 165 15.12 2.17 -2.35
C ALA A 165 15.05 3.22 -1.22
N ALA A 166 14.05 4.11 -1.24
CA ALA A 166 13.83 5.11 -0.21
C ALA A 166 13.46 4.48 1.13
N VAL A 167 12.60 3.45 1.15
CA VAL A 167 12.32 2.66 2.36
C VAL A 167 13.61 2.04 2.89
N LYS A 168 14.39 1.40 2.01
CA LYS A 168 15.64 0.75 2.41
C LYS A 168 16.67 1.72 3.00
N LEU A 169 16.74 2.92 2.46
CA LEU A 169 17.62 3.97 2.97
C LEU A 169 17.13 4.52 4.31
N ARG A 170 15.80 4.73 4.46
CA ARG A 170 15.17 5.27 5.67
C ARG A 170 15.46 4.42 6.91
N TYR A 171 15.47 3.10 6.75
CA TYR A 171 15.70 2.14 7.83
C TYR A 171 17.14 1.59 7.87
N LYS A 172 18.08 2.17 7.09
CA LYS A 172 19.47 1.74 7.10
C LYS A 172 20.14 2.11 8.43
N GLY A 173 20.58 1.12 9.20
CA GLY A 173 21.28 1.32 10.46
C GLY A 173 20.38 1.55 11.67
N GLY A 174 19.08 1.21 11.56
CA GLY A 174 18.18 1.07 12.70
C GLY A 174 18.55 -0.13 13.56
#